data_AF-A0A9D8MV42-F1
#
_entry.id   AF-A0A9D8MV42-F1
#
_cell.length_a   1.000
_cell.length_b   1.000
_cell.length_c   1.000
_cell.angle_alpha   90.00
_cell.angle_beta   90.00
_cell.angle_gamma   90.00
#
_symmetry.space_group_name_H-M   'P 1'
#
loop_
_entity.id
_entity.type
_entity.pdbx_description
1 polymer ?
#
loop_
_entity_poly.entity_id
_entity_poly.type
_entity_poly.pdbx_seq_one_letter_code
_entity_poly.pdbx_strand_id
1 'polypeptide(L)'
;VRKYNVVLQTGSHERSRSNARYAAELVRNGYIGKLKEIIIQMPTVEEHHNRIRQFTSVPAVKPPIPKNLDYDMWLGHTPIIQYYPERLHHQWRFHLNFGAGEMSDRGAHVIDIGQLGHGSDDTGPVEITAKGWDADHGIYNTPMEFEFENTYADGVKLIGGTVIKEGTRPGGRGVKFVGEDGWVFEHIHEGTLEASNPEWLELIDENGTLGHENRELRKQFKVNLGRTSSHYANFLDCIQSGQRPFADVEIGHRSATICLLNMLSMRLGRPLKWDPVAEQIVGDVEASELMMPEWRGDWKLS
;
A
#
# COMPACT_ATOMS: atom_id res chain seq x y z
N VAL A 1 4.20 -18.79 -9.45
CA VAL A 1 2.72 -18.84 -9.35
C VAL A 1 2.06 -19.27 -10.66
N ARG A 2 2.09 -18.46 -11.72
CA ARG A 2 1.40 -18.75 -13.00
C ARG A 2 1.86 -20.03 -13.70
N LYS A 3 3.18 -20.20 -13.85
CA LYS A 3 3.80 -21.38 -14.49
C LYS A 3 3.30 -22.71 -13.91
N TYR A 4 3.03 -22.76 -12.61
CA TYR A 4 2.65 -23.98 -11.89
C TYR A 4 1.16 -24.02 -11.53
N ASN A 5 0.37 -23.06 -12.01
CA ASN A 5 -1.06 -22.93 -11.69
C ASN A 5 -1.36 -22.99 -10.19
N VAL A 6 -0.51 -22.34 -9.38
CA VAL A 6 -0.66 -22.29 -7.92
C VAL A 6 -1.50 -21.09 -7.54
N VAL A 7 -2.42 -21.26 -6.59
CA VAL A 7 -3.15 -20.17 -5.95
C VAL A 7 -2.25 -19.52 -4.90
N LEU A 8 -2.00 -18.22 -5.03
CA LEU A 8 -1.31 -17.41 -4.02
C LEU A 8 -2.18 -16.20 -3.68
N GLN A 9 -2.39 -15.98 -2.39
CA GLN A 9 -3.05 -14.78 -1.87
C GLN A 9 -2.03 -13.96 -1.07
N THR A 10 -1.94 -12.66 -1.35
CA THR A 10 -1.18 -11.71 -0.54
C THR A 10 -2.03 -11.28 0.66
N GLY A 11 -1.38 -10.93 1.78
CA GLY A 11 -2.05 -10.52 3.03
C GLY A 11 -2.76 -9.17 2.99
N SER A 12 -3.33 -8.76 1.85
CA SER A 12 -4.09 -7.51 1.69
C SER A 12 -5.53 -7.72 2.21
N HIS A 13 -5.68 -7.84 3.53
CA HIS A 13 -6.96 -8.20 4.17
C HIS A 13 -8.10 -7.21 3.88
N GLU A 14 -7.81 -5.90 3.86
CA GLU A 14 -8.81 -4.85 3.59
C GLU A 14 -9.52 -5.08 2.26
N ARG A 15 -8.80 -5.57 1.24
CA ARG A 15 -9.35 -5.87 -0.08
C ARG A 15 -10.45 -6.91 -0.07
N SER A 16 -10.48 -7.78 0.94
CA SER A 16 -11.54 -8.79 1.12
C SER A 16 -12.74 -8.28 1.91
N ARG A 17 -12.67 -7.10 2.52
CA ARG A 17 -13.77 -6.54 3.31
C ARG A 17 -14.89 -6.02 2.42
N SER A 18 -16.12 -6.12 2.91
CA SER A 18 -17.31 -5.76 2.15
C SER A 18 -17.38 -4.26 1.86
N ASN A 19 -16.98 -3.41 2.82
CA ASN A 19 -16.93 -1.96 2.69
C ASN A 19 -15.91 -1.53 1.59
N ALA A 20 -14.68 -2.05 1.62
CA ALA A 20 -13.62 -1.81 0.61
C ALA A 20 -14.10 -2.05 -0.80
N ARG A 21 -14.72 -3.21 -0.99
CA ARG A 21 -15.23 -3.61 -2.29
C ARG A 21 -16.47 -2.80 -2.67
N TYR A 22 -17.27 -2.34 -1.70
CA TYR A 22 -18.43 -1.51 -1.96
C TYR A 22 -18.03 -0.07 -2.37
N ALA A 23 -17.09 0.56 -1.65
CA ALA A 23 -16.57 1.87 -2.01
C ALA A 23 -15.96 1.85 -3.42
N ALA A 24 -15.14 0.83 -3.72
CA ALA A 24 -14.61 0.64 -5.07
C ALA A 24 -15.70 0.39 -6.13
N GLU A 25 -16.77 -0.33 -5.79
CA GLU A 25 -17.92 -0.53 -6.68
C GLU A 25 -18.66 0.79 -6.94
N LEU A 26 -18.88 1.65 -5.94
CA LEU A 26 -19.49 2.98 -6.14
C LEU A 26 -18.69 3.81 -7.15
N VAL A 27 -17.36 3.83 -7.00
CA VAL A 27 -16.44 4.51 -7.91
C VAL A 27 -16.55 3.95 -9.32
N ARG A 28 -16.37 2.63 -9.47
CA ARG A 28 -16.29 1.97 -10.78
C ARG A 28 -17.61 1.87 -11.52
N ASN A 29 -18.74 2.04 -10.82
CA ASN A 29 -20.07 2.14 -11.43
C ASN A 29 -20.50 3.59 -11.68
N GLY A 30 -19.66 4.59 -11.36
CA GLY A 30 -19.88 6.00 -11.70
C GLY A 30 -20.83 6.74 -10.75
N TYR A 31 -21.06 6.24 -9.53
CA TYR A 31 -21.91 6.93 -8.55
C TYR A 31 -21.35 8.29 -8.14
N ILE A 32 -20.02 8.42 -8.09
CA ILE A 32 -19.33 9.68 -7.81
C ILE A 32 -19.06 10.52 -9.07
N GLY A 33 -19.63 10.16 -10.22
CA GLY A 33 -19.27 10.72 -11.52
C GLY A 33 -17.90 10.24 -12.00
N LYS A 34 -17.23 10.99 -12.88
CA LYS A 34 -15.87 10.64 -13.32
C LYS A 34 -14.87 10.85 -12.19
N LEU A 35 -14.14 9.80 -11.83
CA LEU A 35 -13.04 9.87 -10.84
C LEU A 35 -11.98 10.88 -11.28
N LYS A 36 -11.51 11.72 -10.34
CA LYS A 36 -10.49 12.75 -10.55
C LYS A 36 -9.27 12.52 -9.68
N GLU A 37 -9.49 12.25 -8.40
CA GLU A 37 -8.44 12.13 -7.40
C GLU A 37 -8.70 10.97 -6.46
N ILE A 38 -7.62 10.34 -6.03
CA ILE A 38 -7.57 9.31 -5.00
C ILE A 38 -6.65 9.86 -3.92
N ILE A 39 -7.22 10.20 -2.76
CA ILE A 39 -6.48 10.79 -1.65
C ILE A 39 -6.15 9.71 -0.63
N ILE A 40 -4.87 9.48 -0.39
CA ILE A 40 -4.31 8.47 0.50
C ILE A 40 -3.87 9.13 1.81
N GLN A 41 -4.41 8.66 2.93
CA GLN A 41 -4.11 9.18 4.27
C GLN A 41 -3.42 8.13 5.11
N MET A 42 -2.16 8.40 5.50
CA MET A 42 -1.33 7.45 6.25
C MET A 42 -0.60 8.14 7.43
N PRO A 43 -1.34 8.64 8.43
CA PRO A 43 -0.72 9.37 9.54
C PRO A 43 0.23 8.48 10.34
N THR A 44 1.39 9.01 10.71
CA THR A 44 2.46 8.31 11.44
C THR A 44 2.51 8.74 12.91
N VAL A 45 1.35 8.72 13.57
CA VAL A 45 1.16 9.29 14.94
C VAL A 45 1.04 8.24 16.05
N GLU A 46 0.99 6.96 15.69
CA GLU A 46 0.88 5.86 16.65
C GLU A 46 2.16 5.59 17.44
N GLU A 47 2.04 4.90 18.57
CA GLU A 47 3.12 4.66 19.53
C GLU A 47 4.39 4.08 18.88
N HIS A 48 4.26 3.12 17.98
CA HIS A 48 5.43 2.50 17.33
C HIS A 48 6.21 3.49 16.46
N HIS A 49 5.56 4.47 15.82
CA HIS A 49 6.25 5.53 15.09
C HIS A 49 6.98 6.47 16.05
N ASN A 50 6.34 6.80 17.17
CA ASN A 50 6.96 7.66 18.19
C ASN A 50 8.20 7.00 18.78
N ARG A 51 8.21 5.66 18.91
CA ARG A 51 9.41 4.91 19.31
C ARG A 51 10.55 5.07 18.30
N ILE A 52 10.27 5.08 17.00
CA ILE A 52 11.30 5.35 15.98
C ILE A 52 11.87 6.76 16.14
N ARG A 53 10.99 7.77 16.26
CA ARG A 53 11.41 9.18 16.42
C ARG A 53 12.19 9.49 17.69
N GLN A 54 12.16 8.60 18.69
CA GLN A 54 12.97 8.73 19.89
C GLN A 54 14.45 8.39 19.66
N PHE A 55 14.80 7.69 18.58
CA PHE A 55 16.19 7.38 18.23
C PHE A 55 16.83 8.57 17.54
N THR A 56 17.36 9.53 18.30
CA THR A 56 18.00 10.73 17.73
C THR A 56 19.48 10.53 17.39
N SER A 57 20.07 9.37 17.71
CA SER A 57 21.47 9.04 17.42
C SER A 57 21.71 7.54 17.45
N VAL A 58 22.81 7.10 16.82
CA VAL A 58 23.29 5.72 16.92
C VAL A 58 23.79 5.46 18.34
N PRO A 59 23.33 4.41 19.04
CA PRO A 59 23.85 4.09 20.37
C PRO A 59 25.36 3.82 20.34
N ALA A 60 26.11 4.50 21.21
CA ALA A 60 27.57 4.39 21.27
C ALA A 60 28.05 2.99 21.69
N VAL A 61 27.27 2.32 22.56
CA VAL A 61 27.56 0.97 23.01
C VAL A 61 27.11 -0.02 21.95
N LYS A 62 28.07 -0.81 21.43
CA LYS A 62 27.81 -1.88 20.48
C LYS A 62 27.53 -3.19 21.23
N PRO A 63 26.29 -3.68 21.26
CA PRO A 63 25.97 -4.92 21.95
C PRO A 63 26.60 -6.12 21.22
N PRO A 64 26.99 -7.19 21.94
CA PRO A 64 27.38 -8.43 21.30
C PRO A 64 26.16 -9.08 20.62
N ILE A 65 26.40 -9.77 19.50
CA ILE A 65 25.37 -10.58 18.85
C ILE A 65 24.99 -11.74 19.79
N PRO A 66 23.69 -11.97 20.07
CA PRO A 66 23.24 -13.10 20.88
C PRO A 66 23.68 -14.44 20.28
N LYS A 67 24.10 -15.40 21.12
CA LYS A 67 24.59 -16.71 20.67
C LYS A 67 23.56 -17.53 19.89
N ASN A 68 22.28 -17.24 20.07
CA ASN A 68 21.15 -17.89 19.40
C ASN A 68 20.66 -17.13 18.15
N LEU A 69 21.40 -16.12 17.67
CA LEU A 69 21.09 -15.36 16.47
C LEU A 69 22.22 -15.52 15.45
N ASP A 70 21.92 -16.18 14.33
CA ASP A 70 22.76 -16.10 13.14
C ASP A 70 22.49 -14.77 12.42
N TYR A 71 23.24 -13.74 12.82
CA TYR A 71 23.02 -12.39 12.31
C TYR A 71 23.44 -12.23 10.84
N ASP A 72 24.43 -13.00 10.37
CA ASP A 72 24.84 -12.96 8.96
C ASP A 72 23.74 -13.51 8.07
N MET A 73 23.14 -14.64 8.46
CA MET A 73 21.98 -15.20 7.79
C MET A 73 20.76 -14.26 7.88
N TRP A 74 20.54 -13.61 9.02
CA TRP A 74 19.45 -12.64 9.18
C TRP A 74 19.59 -11.42 8.25
N LEU A 75 20.82 -10.92 8.05
CA LEU A 75 21.11 -9.84 7.11
C LEU A 75 20.92 -10.28 5.64
N GLY A 76 21.06 -11.58 5.35
CA GLY A 76 20.89 -12.12 4.01
C GLY A 76 21.80 -11.44 2.99
N HIS A 77 21.20 -11.01 1.87
CA HIS A 77 21.89 -10.35 0.76
C HIS A 77 22.29 -8.90 1.05
N THR A 78 21.87 -8.31 2.16
CA THR A 78 22.11 -6.89 2.45
C THR A 78 23.55 -6.63 2.93
N PRO A 79 24.03 -5.36 2.90
CA PRO A 79 25.32 -5.00 3.47
C PRO A 79 25.45 -5.36 4.95
N ILE A 80 26.67 -5.70 5.38
CA ILE A 80 26.96 -5.94 6.80
C ILE A 80 26.84 -4.63 7.57
N ILE A 81 25.89 -4.57 8.49
CA ILE A 81 25.69 -3.42 9.38
C ILE A 81 25.84 -3.83 10.85
N GLN A 82 26.09 -2.86 11.73
CA GLN A 82 26.23 -3.10 13.16
C GLN A 82 24.91 -3.65 13.77
N TYR A 83 25.03 -4.76 14.51
CA TYR A 83 23.94 -5.30 15.32
C TYR A 83 23.52 -4.33 16.42
N TYR A 84 22.20 -4.13 16.50
CA TYR A 84 21.47 -3.56 17.64
C TYR A 84 20.17 -4.36 17.79
N PRO A 85 19.75 -4.75 19.00
CA PRO A 85 18.50 -5.50 19.19
C PRO A 85 17.29 -4.75 18.65
N GLU A 86 17.33 -3.42 18.67
CA GLU A 86 16.30 -2.53 18.15
C GLU A 86 16.13 -2.66 16.63
N ARG A 87 17.16 -3.07 15.87
CA ARG A 87 17.02 -3.32 14.41
C ARG A 87 16.15 -4.52 14.08
N LEU A 88 15.94 -5.43 15.03
CA LEU A 88 15.20 -6.67 14.78
C LEU A 88 13.70 -6.43 14.91
N HIS A 89 12.92 -7.52 14.89
CA HIS A 89 11.51 -7.62 15.30
C HIS A 89 10.68 -6.34 15.12
N HIS A 90 9.93 -6.28 14.01
CA HIS A 90 9.04 -5.17 13.63
C HIS A 90 9.75 -3.89 13.17
N GLN A 91 10.90 -3.49 13.74
CA GLN A 91 11.53 -2.19 13.43
C GLN A 91 12.51 -2.23 12.26
N TRP A 92 12.94 -3.43 11.83
CA TRP A 92 13.81 -3.62 10.66
C TRP A 92 13.32 -2.84 9.43
N ARG A 93 12.00 -2.71 9.26
CA ARG A 93 11.36 -2.06 8.12
C ARG A 93 11.68 -0.58 7.98
N PHE A 94 12.12 0.09 9.05
CA PHE A 94 12.51 1.50 9.06
C PHE A 94 13.96 1.73 8.60
N HIS A 95 14.59 0.70 8.04
CA HIS A 95 15.92 0.81 7.46
C HIS A 95 15.88 0.33 6.00
N LEU A 96 16.36 1.17 5.08
CA LEU A 96 16.27 1.02 3.63
C LEU A 96 16.92 -0.25 3.07
N ASN A 97 17.85 -0.86 3.81
CA ASN A 97 18.39 -2.17 3.41
C ASN A 97 17.37 -3.31 3.57
N PHE A 98 16.37 -3.15 4.43
CA PHE A 98 15.43 -4.21 4.78
C PHE A 98 13.99 -3.88 4.38
N GLY A 99 13.57 -2.61 4.46
CA GLY A 99 12.23 -2.16 4.11
C GLY A 99 12.16 -0.69 3.75
N ALA A 100 10.99 -0.24 3.29
CA ALA A 100 10.74 1.14 2.89
C ALA A 100 9.82 1.89 3.89
N GLY A 101 9.97 1.58 5.18
CA GLY A 101 9.28 2.25 6.28
C GLY A 101 7.76 2.22 6.14
N GLU A 102 7.13 3.30 6.59
CA GLU A 102 5.66 3.45 6.54
C GLU A 102 5.10 3.50 5.12
N MET A 103 5.90 3.92 4.14
CA MET A 103 5.48 3.92 2.74
C MET A 103 5.18 2.50 2.25
N SER A 104 6.00 1.50 2.60
CA SER A 104 5.70 0.10 2.25
C SER A 104 4.76 -0.59 3.22
N ASP A 105 4.76 -0.23 4.51
CA ASP A 105 3.90 -0.85 5.51
C ASP A 105 2.43 -0.44 5.29
N ARG A 106 2.12 0.84 5.52
CA ARG A 106 0.75 1.37 5.33
C ARG A 106 0.38 1.53 3.86
N GLY A 107 1.33 1.86 2.99
CA GLY A 107 1.04 2.04 1.56
C GLY A 107 0.45 0.78 0.95
N ALA A 108 0.98 -0.41 1.29
CA ALA A 108 0.44 -1.67 0.80
C ALA A 108 -1.02 -1.92 1.23
N HIS A 109 -1.49 -1.31 2.32
CA HIS A 109 -2.89 -1.38 2.76
C HIS A 109 -3.78 -0.35 2.05
N VAL A 110 -3.34 0.90 1.97
CA VAL A 110 -4.20 2.02 1.54
C VAL A 110 -4.13 2.25 0.02
N ILE A 111 -2.92 2.20 -0.57
CA ILE A 111 -2.72 2.36 -2.01
C ILE A 111 -3.35 1.19 -2.78
N ASP A 112 -3.35 -0.02 -2.21
CA ASP A 112 -4.05 -1.19 -2.78
C ASP A 112 -5.55 -0.94 -2.97
N ILE A 113 -6.22 -0.34 -1.99
CA ILE A 113 -7.65 0.00 -2.14
C ILE A 113 -7.83 1.14 -3.13
N GLY A 114 -6.92 2.12 -3.16
CA GLY A 114 -6.88 3.13 -4.21
C GLY A 114 -6.85 2.53 -5.62
N GLN A 115 -5.97 1.55 -5.83
CA GLN A 115 -5.85 0.76 -7.07
C GLN A 115 -7.13 -0.03 -7.38
N LEU A 116 -7.73 -0.68 -6.38
CA LEU A 116 -8.99 -1.41 -6.51
C LEU A 116 -10.14 -0.50 -6.98
N GLY A 117 -10.27 0.69 -6.38
CA GLY A 117 -11.31 1.67 -6.70
C GLY A 117 -11.10 2.36 -8.03
N HIS A 118 -9.85 2.63 -8.41
CA HIS A 118 -9.51 3.10 -9.75
C HIS A 118 -9.81 2.04 -10.82
N GLY A 119 -9.58 0.76 -10.48
CA GLY A 119 -9.72 -0.37 -11.39
C GLY A 119 -8.46 -0.61 -12.24
N SER A 120 -7.28 -0.31 -11.71
CA SER A 120 -5.98 -0.44 -12.40
C SER A 120 -5.10 -1.57 -11.86
N ASP A 121 -5.70 -2.63 -11.33
CA ASP A 121 -4.98 -3.77 -10.71
C ASP A 121 -3.96 -4.47 -11.62
N ASP A 122 -4.03 -4.27 -12.93
CA ASP A 122 -3.12 -4.81 -13.95
C ASP A 122 -2.13 -3.77 -14.50
N THR A 123 -2.11 -2.56 -13.94
CA THR A 123 -1.27 -1.43 -14.36
C THR A 123 -0.94 -0.52 -13.17
N GLY A 124 -0.51 0.72 -13.43
CA GLY A 124 -0.12 1.68 -12.40
C GLY A 124 0.00 3.10 -12.91
N PRO A 125 0.35 4.04 -12.03
CA PRO A 125 0.67 5.42 -12.41
C PRO A 125 1.87 5.48 -13.36
N VAL A 126 1.91 6.47 -14.25
CA VAL A 126 2.98 6.70 -15.24
C VAL A 126 3.99 7.76 -14.82
N GLU A 127 3.63 8.60 -13.86
CA GLU A 127 4.51 9.59 -13.25
C GLU A 127 4.42 9.48 -11.72
N ILE A 128 5.57 9.53 -11.05
CA ILE A 128 5.70 9.36 -9.61
C ILE A 128 6.47 10.54 -9.07
N THR A 129 5.92 11.27 -8.11
CA THR A 129 6.64 12.33 -7.40
C THR A 129 6.41 12.19 -5.92
N ALA A 130 7.48 12.05 -5.15
CA ALA A 130 7.38 11.98 -3.69
C ALA A 130 8.52 12.75 -3.01
N LYS A 131 8.21 13.28 -1.83
CA LYS A 131 9.16 13.97 -0.97
C LYS A 131 9.03 13.43 0.44
N GLY A 132 10.15 13.01 1.02
CA GLY A 132 10.24 12.53 2.40
C GLY A 132 11.11 13.46 3.25
N TRP A 133 10.80 13.55 4.54
CA TRP A 133 11.60 14.21 5.56
C TRP A 133 11.48 13.45 6.88
N ASP A 134 12.16 13.94 7.93
CA ASP A 134 12.22 13.26 9.23
C ASP A 134 12.72 11.81 9.08
N ALA A 135 13.88 11.64 8.42
CA ALA A 135 14.41 10.35 8.01
C ALA A 135 15.61 9.84 8.84
N ASP A 136 16.36 10.74 9.48
CA ASP A 136 17.53 10.36 10.29
C ASP A 136 17.11 10.07 11.72
N HIS A 137 16.98 8.78 12.04
CA HIS A 137 16.63 8.29 13.37
C HIS A 137 17.71 7.34 13.90
N GLY A 138 18.97 7.77 13.79
CA GLY A 138 20.14 7.08 14.32
C GLY A 138 20.42 5.77 13.58
N ILE A 139 19.80 4.68 14.01
CA ILE A 139 19.94 3.37 13.36
C ILE A 139 18.93 3.14 12.23
N TYR A 140 17.94 4.03 12.06
CA TYR A 140 16.92 3.97 11.01
C TYR A 140 17.11 5.12 10.02
N ASN A 141 16.70 4.91 8.77
CA ASN A 141 16.95 5.86 7.68
C ASN A 141 15.80 5.99 6.66
N THR A 142 14.59 5.52 7.01
CA THR A 142 13.38 5.75 6.21
C THR A 142 12.67 7.03 6.66
N PRO A 143 12.11 7.84 5.74
CA PRO A 143 11.29 9.00 6.09
C PRO A 143 10.08 8.62 6.96
N MET A 144 9.89 9.35 8.07
CA MET A 144 8.70 9.24 8.93
C MET A 144 7.58 10.19 8.52
N GLU A 145 7.93 11.19 7.72
CA GLU A 145 6.99 12.12 7.11
C GLU A 145 7.21 12.18 5.61
N PHE A 146 6.12 12.21 4.84
CA PHE A 146 6.21 12.29 3.39
C PHE A 146 4.91 12.79 2.76
N GLU A 147 5.04 13.28 1.53
CA GLU A 147 3.93 13.52 0.62
C GLU A 147 4.28 12.98 -0.78
N PHE A 148 3.26 12.59 -1.55
CA PHE A 148 3.41 12.11 -2.91
C PHE A 148 2.22 12.48 -3.79
N GLU A 149 2.49 12.58 -5.10
CA GLU A 149 1.53 12.73 -6.17
C GLU A 149 1.96 11.83 -7.33
N ASN A 150 1.10 10.88 -7.67
CA ASN A 150 1.30 9.95 -8.77
C ASN A 150 0.18 10.14 -9.81
N THR A 151 0.53 10.19 -11.09
CA THR A 151 -0.43 10.43 -12.17
C THR A 151 -0.65 9.16 -12.96
N TYR A 152 -1.90 8.72 -13.14
CA TYR A 152 -2.28 7.63 -14.03
C TYR A 152 -2.37 8.09 -15.48
N ALA A 153 -2.28 7.14 -16.42
CA ALA A 153 -2.32 7.42 -17.86
C ALA A 153 -3.63 8.11 -18.31
N ASP A 154 -4.73 7.92 -17.58
CA ASP A 154 -6.03 8.56 -17.83
C ASP A 154 -6.19 9.93 -17.16
N GLY A 155 -5.14 10.40 -16.47
CA GLY A 155 -5.06 11.68 -15.79
C GLY A 155 -5.56 11.69 -14.34
N VAL A 156 -6.03 10.57 -13.79
CA VAL A 156 -6.38 10.50 -12.36
C VAL A 156 -5.11 10.65 -11.52
N LYS A 157 -5.22 11.38 -10.39
CA LYS A 157 -4.11 11.56 -9.45
C LYS A 157 -4.30 10.73 -8.19
N LEU A 158 -3.27 9.98 -7.80
CA LEU A 158 -3.12 9.37 -6.48
C LEU A 158 -2.23 10.28 -5.63
N ILE A 159 -2.83 10.97 -4.67
CA ILE A 159 -2.16 11.99 -3.86
C ILE A 159 -2.20 11.53 -2.42
N GLY A 160 -1.11 11.64 -1.68
CA GLY A 160 -1.15 11.25 -0.28
C GLY A 160 0.06 11.62 0.52
N GLY A 161 0.07 11.14 1.76
CA GLY A 161 1.16 11.39 2.68
C GLY A 161 0.81 11.08 4.13
N THR A 162 1.73 11.44 5.00
CA THR A 162 1.62 11.32 6.45
C THR A 162 0.91 12.51 7.08
N VAL A 163 1.08 13.70 6.48
CA VAL A 163 0.41 14.93 6.88
C VAL A 163 -0.94 15.02 6.19
N ILE A 164 -1.99 15.13 6.99
CA ILE A 164 -3.34 15.22 6.44
C ILE A 164 -3.70 16.69 6.21
N LYS A 165 -3.94 17.04 4.94
CA LYS A 165 -4.27 18.40 4.52
C LYS A 165 -5.69 18.80 4.98
N GLU A 166 -5.85 20.06 5.36
CA GLU A 166 -7.15 20.60 5.76
C GLU A 166 -8.18 20.44 4.63
N GLY A 167 -9.44 20.14 4.98
CA GLY A 167 -10.52 19.91 4.00
C GLY A 167 -10.50 18.54 3.29
N THR A 168 -9.48 17.70 3.52
CA THR A 168 -9.43 16.35 2.93
C THR A 168 -10.13 15.26 3.75
N ARG A 169 -10.72 15.62 4.91
CA ARG A 169 -11.13 14.70 5.99
C ARG A 169 -12.63 14.69 6.32
N PRO A 170 -13.15 13.54 6.73
CA PRO A 170 -13.24 13.05 8.11
C PRO A 170 -11.94 12.35 8.57
N GLY A 171 -11.63 12.29 9.88
CA GLY A 171 -10.31 11.86 10.39
C GLY A 171 -9.90 10.40 10.09
N GLY A 172 -8.66 10.01 10.42
CA GLY A 172 -8.21 8.61 10.39
C GLY A 172 -7.18 8.24 9.30
N ARG A 173 -6.94 6.94 9.13
CA ARG A 173 -6.16 6.33 8.03
C ARG A 173 -7.15 5.82 6.99
N GLY A 174 -6.98 6.15 5.72
CA GLY A 174 -7.97 5.76 4.72
C GLY A 174 -7.71 6.24 3.31
N VAL A 175 -8.64 5.91 2.42
CA VAL A 175 -8.62 6.31 1.02
C VAL A 175 -9.91 7.06 0.67
N LYS A 176 -9.76 8.27 0.11
CA LYS A 176 -10.86 9.07 -0.45
C LYS A 176 -10.85 8.96 -1.95
N PHE A 177 -11.99 8.64 -2.54
CA PHE A 177 -12.21 8.77 -3.97
C PHE A 177 -13.02 10.03 -4.21
N VAL A 178 -12.50 10.92 -5.05
CA VAL A 178 -13.15 12.19 -5.40
C VAL A 178 -13.46 12.19 -6.89
N GLY A 179 -14.75 12.31 -7.22
CA GLY A 179 -15.24 12.42 -8.57
C GLY A 179 -16.05 13.70 -8.79
N GLU A 180 -16.61 13.84 -9.99
CA GLU A 180 -17.37 15.04 -10.40
C GLU A 180 -18.65 15.26 -9.57
N ASP A 181 -19.31 14.18 -9.16
CA ASP A 181 -20.62 14.23 -8.51
C ASP A 181 -20.56 13.96 -7.00
N GLY A 182 -19.37 13.75 -6.45
CA GLY A 182 -19.19 13.52 -5.02
C GLY A 182 -17.92 12.78 -4.64
N TRP A 183 -17.91 12.27 -3.42
CA TRP A 183 -16.79 11.50 -2.88
C TRP A 183 -17.26 10.38 -1.96
N VAL A 184 -16.44 9.34 -1.85
CA VAL A 184 -16.55 8.28 -0.85
C VAL A 184 -15.20 8.09 -0.17
N PHE A 185 -15.21 7.89 1.15
CA PHE A 185 -14.04 7.67 1.99
C PHE A 185 -14.16 6.32 2.69
N GLU A 186 -13.08 5.56 2.62
CA GLU A 186 -12.93 4.28 3.30
C GLU A 186 -11.94 4.40 4.45
N HIS A 187 -12.40 4.13 5.67
CA HIS A 187 -11.53 4.04 6.84
C HIS A 187 -10.85 2.68 6.90
N ILE A 188 -9.55 2.67 6.63
CA ILE A 188 -8.73 1.45 6.56
C ILE A 188 -8.44 0.95 7.97
N HIS A 189 -8.77 -0.32 8.20
CA HIS A 189 -8.83 -1.04 9.49
C HIS A 189 -10.03 -0.76 10.39
N GLU A 190 -10.74 0.35 10.23
CA GLU A 190 -11.96 0.64 11.02
C GLU A 190 -13.22 0.00 10.43
N GLY A 191 -13.24 -0.25 9.12
CA GLY A 191 -14.35 -0.97 8.47
C GLY A 191 -15.57 -0.09 8.16
N THR A 192 -15.44 1.23 8.30
CA THR A 192 -16.51 2.21 8.10
C THR A 192 -16.32 2.99 6.81
N LEU A 193 -17.43 3.53 6.28
CA LEU A 193 -17.45 4.39 5.11
C LEU A 193 -18.06 5.74 5.44
N GLU A 194 -17.60 6.77 4.74
CA GLU A 194 -18.26 8.07 4.68
C GLU A 194 -18.43 8.49 3.22
N ALA A 195 -19.46 9.27 2.93
CA ALA A 195 -19.73 9.71 1.57
C ALA A 195 -20.39 11.09 1.54
N SER A 196 -20.20 11.82 0.45
CA SER A 196 -20.89 13.09 0.21
C SER A 196 -22.39 12.93 0.02
N ASN A 197 -22.84 11.76 -0.43
CA ASN A 197 -24.25 11.41 -0.52
C ASN A 197 -24.57 10.29 0.49
N PRO A 198 -25.36 10.57 1.54
CA PRO A 198 -25.69 9.58 2.57
C PRO A 198 -26.51 8.40 2.04
N GLU A 199 -27.27 8.56 0.95
CA GLU A 199 -28.07 7.48 0.35
C GLU A 199 -27.19 6.31 -0.12
N TRP A 200 -25.92 6.57 -0.46
CA TRP A 200 -24.99 5.51 -0.84
C TRP A 200 -24.62 4.60 0.34
N LEU A 201 -24.72 5.10 1.58
CA LEU A 201 -24.41 4.34 2.79
C LEU A 201 -25.62 3.56 3.31
N GLU A 202 -26.85 3.98 2.98
CA GLU A 202 -28.08 3.27 3.35
C GLU A 202 -28.20 1.88 2.68
N LEU A 203 -27.40 1.62 1.65
CA LEU A 203 -27.38 0.35 0.93
C LEU A 203 -26.63 -0.76 1.69
N ILE A 204 -25.81 -0.40 2.68
CA ILE A 204 -24.99 -1.32 3.46
C ILE A 204 -25.43 -1.36 4.94
N ASP A 205 -25.17 -2.49 5.59
CA ASP A 205 -25.27 -2.65 7.03
C ASP A 205 -24.04 -2.07 7.75
N GLU A 206 -24.05 -2.12 9.07
CA GLU A 206 -22.96 -1.66 9.94
C GLU A 206 -21.60 -2.35 9.68
N ASN A 207 -21.61 -3.51 9.01
CA ASN A 207 -20.40 -4.26 8.64
C ASN A 207 -19.97 -3.97 7.19
N GLY A 208 -20.56 -2.96 6.54
CA GLY A 208 -20.30 -2.63 5.14
C GLY A 208 -20.79 -3.69 4.15
N THR A 209 -21.63 -4.62 4.60
CA THR A 209 -22.23 -5.64 3.74
C THR A 209 -23.55 -5.12 3.23
N LEU A 210 -23.87 -5.39 1.96
CA LEU A 210 -25.16 -4.95 1.42
C LEU A 210 -26.30 -5.53 2.25
N GLY A 211 -27.17 -4.63 2.72
CA GLY A 211 -28.39 -4.98 3.44
C GLY A 211 -29.18 -6.01 2.64
N HIS A 212 -29.88 -6.92 3.33
CA HIS A 212 -30.54 -8.04 2.68
C HIS A 212 -31.53 -7.57 1.59
N GLU A 213 -32.28 -6.49 1.84
CA GLU A 213 -33.16 -5.85 0.86
C GLU A 213 -32.44 -5.19 -0.34
N ASN A 214 -31.18 -4.80 -0.18
CA ASN A 214 -30.41 -4.06 -1.18
C ASN A 214 -29.56 -4.96 -2.08
N ARG A 215 -29.55 -6.28 -1.84
CA ARG A 215 -28.81 -7.26 -2.66
C ARG A 215 -29.28 -7.29 -4.12
N GLU A 216 -30.55 -7.01 -4.37
CA GLU A 216 -31.09 -6.91 -5.73
C GLU A 216 -30.62 -5.65 -6.47
N LEU A 217 -30.44 -4.52 -5.77
CA LEU A 217 -29.87 -3.30 -6.35
C LEU A 217 -28.43 -3.55 -6.83
N ARG A 218 -27.65 -4.32 -6.08
CA ARG A 218 -26.30 -4.70 -6.49
C ARG A 218 -26.26 -5.56 -7.76
N LYS A 219 -27.31 -6.31 -8.08
CA LYS A 219 -27.37 -7.02 -9.37
C LYS A 219 -27.40 -6.07 -10.57
N GLN A 220 -27.72 -4.80 -10.33
CA GLN A 220 -27.71 -3.74 -11.35
C GLN A 220 -26.33 -3.12 -11.54
N PHE A 221 -25.38 -3.38 -10.62
CA PHE A 221 -24.01 -2.89 -10.76
C PHE A 221 -23.34 -3.61 -11.94
N LYS A 222 -22.80 -2.82 -12.87
CA LYS A 222 -22.03 -3.34 -14.01
C LYS A 222 -20.70 -3.92 -13.54
N VAL A 223 -20.06 -3.26 -12.58
CA VAL A 223 -18.85 -3.76 -11.92
C VAL A 223 -19.24 -4.33 -10.56
N ASN A 224 -19.05 -5.63 -10.39
CA ASN A 224 -19.30 -6.36 -9.15
C ASN A 224 -18.00 -7.06 -8.73
N LEU A 225 -17.45 -6.65 -7.59
CA LEU A 225 -16.19 -7.15 -7.08
C LEU A 225 -16.37 -8.42 -6.23
N GLY A 226 -17.59 -8.95 -6.07
CA GLY A 226 -17.83 -10.12 -5.22
C GLY A 226 -17.68 -9.84 -3.72
N ARG A 227 -18.04 -10.82 -2.88
CA ARG A 227 -17.95 -10.77 -1.42
C ARG A 227 -17.49 -12.11 -0.88
N THR A 228 -16.93 -12.10 0.32
CA THR A 228 -16.47 -13.28 1.05
C THR A 228 -16.76 -13.09 2.54
N SER A 229 -16.86 -14.18 3.31
CA SER A 229 -17.01 -14.11 4.77
C SER A 229 -15.71 -13.71 5.46
N SER A 230 -14.56 -14.00 4.86
CA SER A 230 -13.24 -13.55 5.32
C SER A 230 -12.19 -13.63 4.23
N HIS A 231 -11.05 -12.98 4.45
CA HIS A 231 -9.87 -13.09 3.59
C HIS A 231 -9.41 -14.55 3.43
N TYR A 232 -9.38 -15.30 4.55
CA TYR A 232 -9.03 -16.72 4.58
C TYR A 232 -10.05 -17.60 3.86
N ALA A 233 -11.35 -17.35 4.04
CA ALA A 233 -12.39 -18.08 3.33
C ALA A 233 -12.24 -17.91 1.81
N ASN A 234 -11.99 -16.69 1.34
CA ASN A 234 -11.73 -16.45 -0.08
C ASN A 234 -10.53 -17.25 -0.60
N PHE A 235 -9.45 -17.36 0.18
CA PHE A 235 -8.31 -18.18 -0.20
C PHE A 235 -8.65 -19.66 -0.32
N LEU A 236 -9.35 -20.21 0.67
CA LEU A 236 -9.75 -21.62 0.67
C LEU A 236 -10.70 -21.93 -0.50
N ASP A 237 -11.67 -21.05 -0.77
CA ASP A 237 -12.58 -21.17 -1.90
C ASP A 237 -11.81 -21.14 -3.24
N CYS A 238 -10.77 -20.30 -3.33
CA CYS A 238 -9.91 -20.21 -4.51
C CYS A 238 -9.01 -21.44 -4.69
N ILE A 239 -8.50 -22.02 -3.60
CA ILE A 239 -7.79 -23.30 -3.65
C ILE A 239 -8.70 -24.41 -4.20
N GLN A 240 -9.95 -24.47 -3.73
CA GLN A 240 -10.89 -25.50 -4.16
C GLN A 240 -11.36 -25.32 -5.61
N SER A 241 -11.64 -24.08 -6.00
CA SER A 241 -12.21 -23.76 -7.32
C SER A 241 -11.17 -23.54 -8.43
N GLY A 242 -9.90 -23.30 -8.06
CA GLY A 242 -8.85 -22.87 -8.99
C GLY A 242 -8.99 -21.41 -9.46
N GLN A 243 -9.94 -20.64 -8.92
CA GLN A 243 -10.09 -19.22 -9.22
C GLN A 243 -8.97 -18.39 -8.57
N ARG A 244 -8.80 -17.15 -9.04
CA ARG A 244 -7.86 -16.22 -8.42
C ARG A 244 -8.46 -15.60 -7.16
N PRO A 245 -7.69 -15.48 -6.07
CA PRO A 245 -8.15 -14.81 -4.86
C PRO A 245 -8.31 -13.32 -5.10
N PHE A 246 -9.09 -12.66 -4.22
CA PHE A 246 -9.31 -11.22 -4.30
C PHE A 246 -8.03 -10.40 -4.18
N ALA A 247 -7.04 -10.89 -3.45
CA ALA A 247 -5.70 -10.32 -3.32
C ALA A 247 -4.67 -11.28 -3.95
N ASP A 248 -4.75 -11.46 -5.25
CA ASP A 248 -3.82 -12.31 -6.01
C ASP A 248 -2.38 -11.75 -6.02
N VAL A 249 -1.39 -12.61 -6.28
CA VAL A 249 0.04 -12.24 -6.32
C VAL A 249 0.35 -10.99 -7.16
N GLU A 250 -0.31 -10.83 -8.31
CA GLU A 250 -0.04 -9.70 -9.21
C GLU A 250 -0.50 -8.40 -8.58
N ILE A 251 -1.68 -8.41 -7.93
CA ILE A 251 -2.21 -7.26 -7.21
C ILE A 251 -1.24 -6.81 -6.12
N GLY A 252 -0.75 -7.74 -5.31
CA GLY A 252 0.20 -7.40 -4.24
C GLY A 252 1.51 -6.82 -4.80
N HIS A 253 1.99 -7.38 -5.91
CA HIS A 253 3.16 -6.86 -6.64
C HIS A 253 2.93 -5.43 -7.15
N ARG A 254 1.79 -5.13 -7.76
CA ARG A 254 1.46 -3.78 -8.25
C ARG A 254 1.33 -2.76 -7.12
N SER A 255 0.67 -3.13 -6.03
CA SER A 255 0.57 -2.28 -4.84
C SER A 255 1.94 -1.99 -4.21
N ALA A 256 2.79 -3.02 -4.07
CA ALA A 256 4.15 -2.86 -3.57
C ALA A 256 5.03 -2.01 -4.50
N THR A 257 4.88 -2.17 -5.82
CA THR A 257 5.61 -1.40 -6.84
C THR A 257 5.41 0.11 -6.64
N ILE A 258 4.16 0.56 -6.43
CA ILE A 258 3.87 1.98 -6.23
C ILE A 258 4.51 2.50 -4.93
N CYS A 259 4.48 1.70 -3.85
CA CYS A 259 5.13 2.06 -2.59
C CYS A 259 6.65 2.23 -2.78
N LEU A 260 7.28 1.30 -3.49
CA LEU A 260 8.72 1.31 -3.74
C LEU A 260 9.13 2.43 -4.69
N LEU A 261 8.34 2.73 -5.73
CA LEU A 261 8.57 3.87 -6.62
C LEU A 261 8.48 5.20 -5.88
N ASN A 262 7.50 5.35 -4.98
CA ASN A 262 7.43 6.53 -4.11
C ASN A 262 8.67 6.63 -3.22
N MET A 263 9.11 5.53 -2.60
CA MET A 263 10.34 5.53 -1.81
C MET A 263 11.57 5.91 -2.64
N LEU A 264 11.67 5.41 -3.87
CA LEU A 264 12.76 5.72 -4.77
C LEU A 264 12.75 7.21 -5.17
N SER A 265 11.58 7.78 -5.49
CA SER A 265 11.43 9.21 -5.76
C SER A 265 11.83 10.07 -4.56
N MET A 266 11.44 9.67 -3.34
CA MET A 266 11.87 10.35 -2.10
C MET A 266 13.39 10.31 -1.92
N ARG A 267 14.01 9.15 -2.15
CA ARG A 267 15.46 8.94 -2.00
C ARG A 267 16.26 9.75 -3.01
N LEU A 268 15.79 9.84 -4.26
CA LEU A 268 16.46 10.59 -5.32
C LEU A 268 16.14 12.09 -5.30
N GLY A 269 15.07 12.49 -4.60
CA GLY A 269 14.62 13.89 -4.54
C GLY A 269 14.11 14.44 -5.88
N ARG A 270 13.66 13.56 -6.79
CA ARG A 270 13.16 13.94 -8.12
C ARG A 270 11.99 13.05 -8.59
N PRO A 271 11.16 13.53 -9.52
CA PRO A 271 10.12 12.72 -10.15
C PRO A 271 10.68 11.55 -10.95
N LEU A 272 9.90 10.47 -11.08
CA LEU A 272 10.19 9.33 -11.93
C LEU A 272 9.11 9.18 -13.01
N LYS A 273 9.54 8.80 -14.22
CA LYS A 273 8.65 8.32 -15.28
C LYS A 273 8.64 6.79 -15.25
N TRP A 274 7.46 6.20 -15.20
CA TRP A 274 7.27 4.76 -15.07
C TRP A 274 6.47 4.22 -16.24
N ASP A 275 6.94 3.14 -16.84
CA ASP A 275 6.16 2.33 -17.76
C ASP A 275 5.54 1.17 -16.95
N PRO A 276 4.24 1.20 -16.62
CA PRO A 276 3.60 0.15 -15.85
C PRO A 276 3.37 -1.14 -16.64
N VAL A 277 3.49 -1.12 -17.97
CA VAL A 277 3.37 -2.33 -18.79
C VAL A 277 4.70 -3.05 -18.87
N ALA A 278 5.78 -2.31 -19.16
CA ALA A 278 7.14 -2.87 -19.20
C ALA A 278 7.77 -3.06 -17.81
N GLU A 279 7.21 -2.40 -16.80
CA GLU A 279 7.71 -2.33 -15.43
C GLU A 279 9.12 -1.75 -15.34
N GLN A 280 9.31 -0.60 -15.98
CA GLN A 280 10.61 0.05 -16.12
C GLN A 280 10.54 1.55 -15.85
N ILE A 281 11.62 2.09 -15.27
CA ILE A 281 11.82 3.54 -15.19
C ILE A 281 12.31 4.04 -16.55
N VAL A 282 11.66 5.07 -17.07
CA VAL A 282 11.91 5.58 -18.43
C VAL A 282 12.93 6.71 -18.40
N GLY A 283 14.08 6.49 -19.04
CA GLY A 283 15.08 7.53 -19.31
C GLY A 283 15.93 7.96 -18.10
N ASP A 284 15.92 7.19 -17.02
CA ASP A 284 16.71 7.46 -15.80
C ASP A 284 17.53 6.22 -15.42
N VAL A 285 18.80 6.20 -15.82
CA VAL A 285 19.71 5.06 -15.61
C VAL A 285 20.01 4.87 -14.13
N GLU A 286 20.29 5.95 -13.40
CA GLU A 286 20.59 5.92 -11.97
C GLU A 286 19.40 5.34 -11.18
N ALA A 287 18.18 5.79 -11.47
CA ALA A 287 17.00 5.26 -10.81
C ALA A 287 16.73 3.79 -11.18
N SER A 288 16.98 3.41 -12.43
CA SER A 288 16.81 2.02 -12.90
C SER A 288 17.77 1.06 -12.21
N GLU A 289 19.02 1.46 -11.98
CA GLU A 289 20.01 0.66 -11.24
C GLU A 289 19.58 0.42 -9.79
N LEU A 290 18.89 1.39 -9.17
CA LEU A 290 18.37 1.28 -7.80
C LEU A 290 17.13 0.40 -7.66
N MET A 291 16.52 -0.08 -8.76
CA MET A 291 15.40 -1.02 -8.70
C MET A 291 15.82 -2.41 -8.21
N MET A 292 17.11 -2.74 -8.32
CA MET A 292 17.69 -3.97 -7.79
C MET A 292 18.65 -3.62 -6.65
N PRO A 293 18.58 -4.32 -5.50
CA PRO A 293 19.57 -4.12 -4.47
C PRO A 293 20.94 -4.61 -4.95
N GLU A 294 22.01 -4.17 -4.30
CA GLU A 294 23.32 -4.81 -4.41
C GLU A 294 23.36 -6.03 -3.49
N TRP A 295 23.80 -7.16 -4.02
CA TRP A 295 23.78 -8.43 -3.31
C TRP A 295 25.16 -8.72 -2.74
N ARG A 296 25.22 -8.92 -1.43
CA ARG A 296 26.43 -9.38 -0.75
C ARG A 296 26.70 -10.85 -1.11
N GLY A 297 27.97 -11.23 -1.28
CA GLY A 297 28.39 -12.63 -1.37
C GLY A 297 27.73 -13.43 -2.50
N ASP A 298 27.42 -14.71 -2.23
CA ASP A 298 26.88 -15.66 -3.22
C ASP A 298 25.34 -15.68 -3.29
N TRP A 299 24.67 -14.74 -2.61
CA TRP A 299 23.22 -14.63 -2.69
C TRP A 299 22.83 -14.34 -4.16
N LYS A 300 21.80 -15.02 -4.68
CA LYS A 300 21.20 -14.75 -6.00
C LYS A 300 19.70 -15.09 -6.05
N LEU A 301 18.92 -14.34 -6.83
CA LEU A 301 17.53 -14.70 -7.17
C LEU A 301 17.60 -15.89 -8.13
N SER A 302 16.90 -16.98 -7.79
CA SER A 302 16.83 -18.21 -8.58
C SER A 302 15.64 -18.22 -9.53
#